data_AF-A0A9E6CB86-F1
#
_entry.id   AF-A0A9E6CB86-F1
#
_cell.length_a   1.000
_cell.length_b   1.000
_cell.length_c   1.000
_cell.angle_alpha   90.00
_cell.angle_beta   90.00
_cell.angle_gamma   90.00
#
_symmetry.space_group_name_H-M   'P 1'
#
loop_
_entity.id
_entity.type
_entity.pdbx_description
1 polymer ?
#
loop_
_entity_poly.entity_id
_entity_poly.type
_entity_poly.pdbx_seq_one_letter_code
_entity_poly.pdbx_strand_id
1 'polypeptide(L)'
;MAAAIIVLLCACSQAEKQSHFVVLQQGSSLIVELGNSRCKLSDDARAYQVYLSPSGRLIVVEAQILSNLTILRLYERSNGCFKEVEPSLAEKLWHQVAQEQRFKVDEIQRARMKFMGWKGQESFEVRLEGVVQGKEIRVILTVP
;
A
#
# COMPACT_ATOMS: atom_id res chain seq x y z
N MET A 1 -17.12 12.49 15.58
CA MET A 1 -16.12 11.57 15.00
C MET A 1 -14.95 12.40 14.54
N ALA A 2 -13.76 12.21 15.13
CA ALA A 2 -12.57 12.98 14.80
C ALA A 2 -11.91 12.40 13.55
N ALA A 3 -11.69 13.23 12.52
CA ALA A 3 -10.88 12.86 11.36
C ALA A 3 -9.40 13.06 11.72
N ALA A 4 -8.59 12.01 11.59
CA ALA A 4 -7.14 12.15 11.69
C ALA A 4 -6.62 12.69 10.35
N ILE A 5 -6.05 13.90 10.36
CA ILE A 5 -5.39 14.49 9.20
C ILE A 5 -3.89 14.20 9.35
N ILE A 6 -3.36 13.32 8.49
CA ILE A 6 -1.92 13.10 8.38
C ILE A 6 -1.42 13.92 7.19
N VAL A 7 -0.75 15.03 7.48
CA VAL A 7 -0.12 15.88 6.45
C VAL A 7 1.31 15.36 6.22
N LEU A 8 1.54 14.67 5.10
CA LEU A 8 2.89 14.37 4.63
C LEU A 8 3.37 15.50 3.71
N LEU A 9 4.25 16.36 4.23
CA LEU A 9 4.98 17.35 3.43
C LEU A 9 6.20 16.68 2.82
N CYS A 10 6.15 16.34 1.53
CA CYS A 10 7.31 15.84 0.80
C CYS A 10 8.12 17.04 0.26
N ALA A 11 9.29 17.30 0.84
CA ALA A 11 10.22 18.31 0.34
C ALA A 11 11.14 17.69 -0.73
N CYS A 12 10.74 17.76 -1.99
CA CYS A 12 11.63 17.51 -3.13
C CYS A 12 11.92 18.84 -3.84
N SER A 13 13.21 19.18 -3.89
CA SER A 13 13.76 20.34 -4.59
C SER A 13 13.78 20.08 -6.10
N GLN A 14 12.78 20.60 -6.82
CA GLN A 14 12.88 21.29 -8.12
C GLN A 14 11.47 21.70 -8.56
N ALA A 15 11.38 22.84 -9.25
CA ALA A 15 10.16 23.61 -9.45
C ALA A 15 9.10 22.94 -10.35
N GLU A 16 8.35 22.00 -9.81
CA GLU A 16 7.00 21.68 -10.26
C GLU A 16 6.04 22.10 -9.14
N LYS A 17 4.96 22.79 -9.50
CA LYS A 17 3.86 23.16 -8.58
C LYS A 17 3.62 22.01 -7.60
N GLN A 18 3.95 22.24 -6.31
CA GLN A 18 3.66 21.30 -5.24
C GLN A 18 2.16 21.02 -5.30
N SER A 19 1.80 19.91 -5.92
CA SER A 19 0.44 19.44 -5.97
C SER A 19 0.15 19.03 -4.53
N HIS A 20 -0.67 19.80 -3.82
CA HIS A 20 -1.05 19.47 -2.45
C HIS A 20 -1.59 18.04 -2.44
N PHE A 21 -0.85 17.12 -1.82
CA PHE A 21 -1.22 15.73 -1.63
C PHE A 21 -1.69 15.56 -0.20
N VAL A 22 -2.99 15.31 -0.02
CA VAL A 22 -3.59 15.13 1.30
C VAL A 22 -4.25 13.77 1.35
N VAL A 23 -4.01 13.03 2.43
CA VAL A 23 -4.63 11.74 2.69
C VAL A 23 -5.63 11.91 3.82
N LEU A 24 -6.88 11.53 3.56
CA LEU A 24 -7.99 11.64 4.50
C LEU A 24 -8.60 10.26 4.71
N GLN A 25 -8.75 9.85 5.96
CA GLN A 25 -9.57 8.70 6.32
C GLN A 25 -10.91 9.18 6.89
N GLN A 26 -12.01 8.82 6.23
CA GLN A 26 -13.38 9.15 6.63
C GLN A 26 -14.17 7.86 6.87
N GLY A 27 -14.23 7.42 8.12
CA GLY A 27 -14.75 6.09 8.45
C GLY A 27 -13.83 4.99 7.90
N SER A 28 -14.39 4.09 7.10
CA SER A 28 -13.64 3.08 6.35
C SER A 28 -13.13 3.59 4.99
N SER A 29 -13.46 4.82 4.58
CA SER A 29 -13.06 5.36 3.28
C SER A 29 -11.69 6.01 3.34
N LEU A 30 -10.80 5.59 2.44
CA LEU A 30 -9.56 6.27 2.10
C LEU A 30 -9.81 7.24 0.94
N ILE A 31 -9.52 8.52 1.18
CA ILE A 31 -9.66 9.60 0.20
C ILE A 31 -8.30 10.28 0.04
N VAL A 32 -7.91 10.56 -1.20
CA VAL A 32 -6.74 11.37 -1.53
C VAL A 32 -7.18 12.62 -2.27
N GLU A 33 -6.63 13.76 -1.86
CA GLU A 33 -6.79 15.04 -2.52
C GLU A 33 -5.47 15.42 -3.20
N LEU A 34 -5.56 15.83 -4.48
CA LEU A 34 -4.44 16.20 -5.31
C LEU A 34 -4.76 17.45 -6.11
N GLY A 35 -4.31 18.61 -5.61
CA GLY A 35 -4.74 19.90 -6.14
C GLY A 35 -6.25 20.09 -5.96
N ASN A 36 -6.99 20.22 -7.07
CA ASN A 36 -8.47 20.38 -7.04
C ASN A 36 -9.23 19.05 -7.16
N SER A 37 -8.52 17.93 -7.28
CA SER A 37 -9.12 16.61 -7.41
C SER A 37 -9.26 15.94 -6.05
N ARG A 38 -10.40 15.31 -5.80
CA ARG A 38 -10.67 14.51 -4.60
C ARG A 38 -11.13 13.12 -5.02
N CYS A 39 -10.41 12.10 -4.57
CA CYS A 39 -10.55 10.74 -5.05
C CYS A 39 -10.70 9.75 -3.91
N LYS A 40 -11.79 8.97 -3.91
CA LYS A 40 -11.91 7.80 -3.02
C LYS A 40 -11.11 6.64 -3.63
N LEU A 41 -10.19 6.07 -2.86
CA LEU A 41 -9.34 4.96 -3.31
C LEU A 41 -9.87 3.61 -2.88
N SER A 42 -10.36 3.50 -1.65
CA SER A 42 -10.82 2.25 -1.03
C SER A 42 -11.77 2.60 0.12
N ASP A 43 -12.66 1.68 0.48
CA ASP A 43 -13.66 1.86 1.55
C ASP A 43 -13.89 0.63 2.44
N ASP A 44 -12.95 -0.30 2.42
CA ASP A 44 -13.08 -1.66 2.96
C ASP A 44 -12.03 -2.01 4.03
N ALA A 45 -11.26 -1.04 4.53
CA ALA A 45 -10.30 -1.26 5.61
C ALA A 45 -10.62 -0.46 6.88
N ARG A 46 -10.13 -0.96 8.01
CA ARG A 46 -10.25 -0.30 9.32
C ARG A 46 -9.27 0.84 9.47
N ALA A 47 -8.10 0.72 8.87
CA ALA A 47 -7.04 1.71 8.90
C ALA A 47 -6.21 1.63 7.62
N TYR A 48 -5.65 2.78 7.25
CA TYR A 48 -4.77 2.89 6.09
C TYR A 48 -3.45 3.57 6.47
N GLN A 49 -2.36 3.13 5.85
CA GLN A 49 -1.15 3.94 5.72
C GLN A 49 -0.84 4.11 4.23
N VAL A 50 -0.47 5.32 3.83
CA VAL A 50 -0.27 5.67 2.42
C VAL A 50 1.13 6.21 2.24
N TYR A 51 1.82 5.69 1.23
CA TYR A 51 3.18 6.05 0.88
C TYR A 51 3.19 6.52 -0.57
N LEU A 52 3.57 7.77 -0.80
CA LEU A 52 3.73 8.34 -2.14
C LEU A 52 5.15 8.03 -2.66
N SER A 53 5.26 7.66 -3.92
CA SER A 53 6.55 7.41 -4.56
C SER A 53 7.36 8.69 -4.71
N PRO A 54 8.70 8.60 -4.79
CA PRO A 54 9.54 9.77 -5.07
C PRO A 54 9.17 10.49 -6.38
N SER A 55 8.73 9.74 -7.40
CA SER A 55 8.22 10.32 -8.66
C SER A 55 6.84 10.98 -8.52
N GLY A 56 6.13 10.74 -7.42
CA GLY A 56 4.75 11.17 -7.22
C GLY A 56 3.72 10.46 -8.13
N ARG A 57 4.15 9.45 -8.89
CA ARG A 57 3.31 8.70 -9.84
C ARG A 57 2.58 7.54 -9.19
N LEU A 58 3.18 6.91 -8.18
CA LEU A 58 2.62 5.74 -7.51
C LEU A 58 2.30 6.04 -6.06
N ILE A 59 1.27 5.36 -5.53
CA ILE A 59 1.04 5.24 -4.10
C ILE A 59 0.93 3.78 -3.71
N VAL A 60 1.61 3.42 -2.64
CA VAL A 60 1.39 2.15 -1.94
C VAL A 60 0.48 2.43 -0.75
N VAL A 61 -0.58 1.63 -0.62
CA VAL A 61 -1.53 1.70 0.48
C VAL A 61 -1.44 0.40 1.28
N GLU A 62 -0.99 0.51 2.53
CA GLU A 62 -1.22 -0.53 3.54
C GLU A 62 -2.64 -0.43 4.05
N ALA A 63 -3.44 -1.46 3.81
CA ALA A 63 -4.83 -1.56 4.26
C ALA A 63 -4.97 -2.63 5.33
N GLN A 64 -5.37 -2.24 6.54
CA GLN A 64 -5.69 -3.17 7.62
C GLN A 64 -7.15 -3.62 7.51
N ILE A 65 -7.37 -4.80 6.93
CA ILE A 65 -8.71 -5.36 6.73
C ILE A 65 -9.24 -5.95 8.05
N LEU A 66 -8.43 -6.76 8.72
CA LEU A 66 -8.71 -7.37 10.03
C LEU A 66 -7.52 -7.17 10.98
N SER A 67 -7.69 -7.45 12.27
CA SER A 67 -6.60 -7.31 13.27
C SER A 67 -5.35 -8.15 12.94
N ASN A 68 -5.51 -9.19 12.12
CA ASN A 68 -4.47 -10.12 11.70
C ASN A 68 -4.26 -10.17 10.19
N LEU A 69 -4.89 -9.27 9.42
CA LEU A 69 -4.78 -9.22 7.96
C LEU A 69 -4.49 -7.80 7.49
N THR A 70 -3.29 -7.59 6.97
CA THR A 70 -2.87 -6.35 6.31
C THR A 70 -2.45 -6.69 4.89
N ILE A 71 -2.98 -5.96 3.92
CA ILE A 71 -2.65 -6.11 2.50
C ILE A 71 -2.03 -4.83 1.96
N LEU A 72 -1.24 -4.95 0.90
CA LEU A 72 -0.80 -3.81 0.09
C LEU A 72 -1.65 -3.68 -1.16
N ARG A 73 -2.01 -2.44 -1.48
CA ARG A 73 -2.59 -2.05 -2.77
C ARG A 73 -1.69 -1.03 -3.43
N LEU A 74 -1.54 -1.13 -4.74
CA LEU A 74 -0.75 -0.22 -5.54
C LEU A 74 -1.68 0.58 -6.46
N TYR A 75 -1.57 1.90 -6.40
CA TYR A 75 -2.29 2.78 -7.30
C TYR A 75 -1.33 3.66 -8.09
N GLU A 76 -1.69 3.94 -9.33
CA GLU A 76 -0.98 4.85 -10.20
C GLU A 76 -1.81 6.09 -10.50
N ARG A 77 -1.12 7.22 -10.59
CA ARG A 77 -1.71 8.51 -10.92
C ARG A 77 -2.22 8.50 -12.36
N SER A 78 -3.52 8.69 -12.53
CA SER A 78 -4.19 8.78 -13.82
C SER A 78 -5.26 9.88 -13.77
N ASN A 79 -5.18 10.85 -14.70
CA ASN A 79 -6.15 11.95 -14.86
C ASN A 79 -6.45 12.73 -13.56
N GLY A 80 -5.41 13.11 -12.82
CA GLY A 80 -5.55 13.87 -11.57
C GLY A 80 -6.09 13.06 -10.39
N CYS A 81 -6.20 11.74 -10.54
CA CYS A 81 -6.63 10.79 -9.53
C CYS A 81 -5.63 9.64 -9.42
N PHE A 82 -5.88 8.68 -8.52
CA PHE A 82 -5.14 7.43 -8.46
C PHE A 82 -6.06 6.25 -8.76
N LYS A 83 -5.59 5.32 -9.59
CA LYS A 83 -6.31 4.09 -9.95
C LYS A 83 -5.49 2.88 -9.54
N GLU A 84 -6.16 1.88 -8.99
CA GLU A 84 -5.50 0.63 -8.63
C GLU A 84 -5.00 -0.05 -9.90
N VAL A 85 -3.70 -0.34 -9.97
CA VAL A 85 -3.07 -0.95 -11.15
C VAL A 85 -3.00 -2.46 -11.08
N GLU A 86 -2.97 -3.00 -9.86
CA GLU A 86 -2.83 -4.44 -9.65
C GLU A 86 -3.68 -4.88 -8.44
N PRO A 87 -5.01 -5.04 -8.62
CA PRO A 87 -5.91 -5.47 -7.54
C PRO A 87 -5.52 -6.83 -6.93
N SER A 88 -4.80 -7.66 -7.69
CA SER A 88 -4.32 -8.98 -7.25
C SER A 88 -2.91 -8.97 -6.67
N LEU A 89 -2.30 -7.79 -6.42
CA LEU A 89 -0.89 -7.67 -6.00
C LEU A 89 -0.60 -8.52 -4.75
N ALA A 90 -1.47 -8.43 -3.73
CA ALA A 90 -1.30 -9.19 -2.50
C ALA A 90 -1.30 -10.71 -2.75
N GLU A 91 -2.24 -11.19 -3.57
CA GLU A 91 -2.36 -12.60 -3.91
C GLU A 91 -1.14 -13.08 -4.72
N LYS A 92 -0.72 -12.30 -5.73
CA LYS A 92 0.45 -12.58 -6.56
C LYS A 92 1.73 -12.74 -5.73
N LEU A 93 1.98 -11.80 -4.80
CA LEU A 93 3.16 -11.86 -3.95
C LEU A 93 3.12 -13.06 -3.00
N TRP A 94 1.95 -13.40 -2.45
CA TRP A 94 1.82 -14.61 -1.62
C TRP A 94 1.99 -15.90 -2.41
N HIS A 95 1.47 -16.01 -3.63
CA HIS A 95 1.71 -17.16 -4.50
C HIS A 95 3.19 -17.31 -4.84
N GLN A 96 3.90 -16.21 -5.11
CA GLN A 96 5.34 -16.23 -5.35
C GLN A 96 6.09 -16.81 -4.14
N VAL A 97 5.84 -16.29 -2.93
CA VAL A 97 6.49 -16.80 -1.71
C VAL A 97 6.13 -18.27 -1.45
N ALA A 98 4.87 -18.65 -1.66
CA ALA A 98 4.40 -20.02 -1.46
C ALA A 98 5.11 -21.01 -2.41
N GLN A 99 5.29 -20.62 -3.68
CA GLN A 99 6.04 -21.40 -4.65
C GLN A 99 7.52 -21.55 -4.28
N GLU A 100 8.17 -20.44 -3.90
CA GLU A 100 9.59 -20.44 -3.52
C GLU A 100 9.86 -21.28 -2.25
N GLN A 101 8.96 -21.20 -1.27
CA GLN A 101 9.09 -21.87 0.04
C GLN A 101 8.38 -23.23 0.11
N ARG A 102 7.76 -23.68 -0.99
CA ARG A 102 7.11 -25.00 -1.14
C ARG A 102 5.97 -25.26 -0.15
N PHE A 103 5.09 -24.28 0.05
CA PHE A 103 3.83 -24.44 0.78
C PHE A 103 2.66 -23.95 -0.07
N LYS A 104 1.41 -24.13 0.39
CA LYS A 104 0.23 -23.59 -0.32
C LYS A 104 -0.27 -22.29 0.33
N VAL A 105 -0.81 -21.37 -0.47
CA VAL A 105 -1.26 -20.06 0.05
C VAL A 105 -2.37 -20.18 1.11
N ASP A 106 -3.25 -21.18 1.01
CA ASP A 106 -4.30 -21.47 1.99
C ASP A 106 -3.77 -21.99 3.33
N GLU A 107 -2.51 -22.43 3.39
CA GLU A 107 -1.84 -22.84 4.63
C GLU A 107 -1.31 -21.65 5.45
N ILE A 108 -1.32 -20.43 4.88
CA ILE A 108 -0.80 -19.24 5.52
C ILE A 108 -1.83 -18.69 6.53
N GLN A 109 -1.44 -18.69 7.79
CA GLN A 109 -2.18 -18.05 8.86
C GLN A 109 -1.57 -16.67 9.18
N ARG A 110 -2.42 -15.74 9.64
CA ARG A 110 -1.99 -14.39 10.08
C ARG A 110 -1.16 -13.64 9.01
N ALA A 111 -1.56 -13.78 7.75
CA ALA A 111 -0.90 -13.15 6.61
C ALA A 111 -0.88 -11.62 6.77
N ARG A 112 0.30 -11.03 6.73
CA ARG A 112 0.55 -9.59 6.85
C ARG A 112 1.53 -9.15 5.81
N MET A 113 1.24 -8.01 5.19
CA MET A 113 2.14 -7.32 4.29
C MET A 113 2.48 -5.96 4.89
N LYS A 114 3.74 -5.55 4.74
CA LYS A 114 4.26 -4.27 5.22
C LYS A 114 5.16 -3.64 4.17
N PHE A 115 4.88 -2.41 3.80
CA PHE A 115 5.75 -1.56 3.02
C PHE A 115 7.00 -1.23 3.83
N MET A 116 8.17 -1.49 3.23
CA MET A 116 9.46 -1.27 3.88
C MET A 116 10.14 0.02 3.42
N GLY A 117 9.86 0.46 2.21
CA GLY A 117 10.44 1.66 1.63
C GLY A 117 10.52 1.60 0.12
N TRP A 118 10.69 2.75 -0.51
CA TRP A 118 10.96 2.85 -1.94
C TRP A 118 12.40 2.45 -2.25
N LYS A 119 12.59 1.81 -3.40
CA LYS A 119 13.88 1.55 -4.04
C LYS A 119 13.91 2.29 -5.37
N GLY A 120 14.64 3.40 -5.41
CA GLY A 120 14.60 4.27 -6.57
C GLY A 120 13.27 5.01 -6.69
N GLN A 121 12.81 5.25 -7.92
CA GLN A 121 11.68 6.13 -8.18
C GLN A 121 10.32 5.45 -8.07
N GLU A 122 10.22 4.17 -8.45
CA GLU A 122 8.94 3.48 -8.68
C GLU A 122 8.89 2.03 -8.18
N SER A 123 10.03 1.45 -7.81
CA SER A 123 10.07 0.14 -7.18
C SER A 123 10.07 0.26 -5.66
N PHE A 124 9.61 -0.76 -4.94
CA PHE A 124 9.55 -0.74 -3.48
C PHE A 124 9.81 -2.11 -2.85
N GLU A 125 10.23 -2.10 -1.60
CA GLU A 125 10.34 -3.30 -0.79
C GLU A 125 9.05 -3.54 0.00
N VAL A 126 8.60 -4.79 -0.02
CA VAL A 126 7.50 -5.30 0.80
C VAL A 126 7.99 -6.46 1.64
N ARG A 127 7.62 -6.47 2.91
CA ARG A 127 7.77 -7.61 3.79
C ARG A 127 6.46 -8.38 3.88
N LEU A 128 6.53 -9.68 3.63
CA LEU A 128 5.45 -10.63 3.82
C LEU A 128 5.74 -11.45 5.08
N GLU A 129 4.77 -11.51 5.99
CA GLU A 129 4.85 -12.23 7.26
C GLU A 129 3.62 -13.11 7.46
N GLY A 130 3.81 -14.31 8.00
CA GLY A 130 2.72 -15.26 8.23
C GLY A 130 3.18 -16.46 9.05
N VAL A 131 2.28 -17.42 9.26
CA VAL A 131 2.56 -18.67 9.96
C VAL A 131 2.10 -19.83 9.09
N VAL A 132 2.99 -20.77 8.80
CA VAL A 132 2.69 -22.00 8.04
C VAL A 132 3.08 -23.19 8.89
N GLN A 133 2.13 -24.09 9.17
CA GLN A 133 2.36 -25.29 9.99
C GLN A 133 3.05 -24.98 11.35
N GLY A 134 2.68 -23.85 11.97
CA GLY A 134 3.25 -23.39 13.24
C GLY A 134 4.63 -22.73 13.15
N LYS A 135 5.21 -22.60 11.96
CA LYS A 135 6.48 -21.91 11.72
C LYS A 135 6.23 -20.50 11.18
N GLU A 136 6.94 -19.52 11.71
CA GLU A 136 6.90 -18.15 11.18
C GLU A 136 7.62 -18.09 9.83
N ILE A 137 6.99 -17.41 8.88
CA ILE A 137 7.59 -17.04 7.61
C ILE A 137 7.76 -15.53 7.58
N ARG A 138 8.92 -15.07 7.11
CA ARG A 138 9.24 -13.65 6.90
C ARG A 138 10.11 -13.52 5.67
N VAL A 139 9.57 -12.89 4.63
CA VAL A 139 10.25 -12.70 3.34
C VAL A 139 10.17 -11.24 2.95
N ILE A 140 11.24 -10.71 2.37
CA ILE A 140 11.27 -9.36 1.79
C ILE A 140 11.38 -9.53 0.27
N LEU A 141 10.48 -8.91 -0.47
CA LEU A 141 10.46 -8.89 -1.93
C LEU A 141 10.61 -7.44 -2.42
N THR A 142 11.23 -7.29 -3.58
CA THR A 142 11.23 -6.03 -4.33
C THR A 142 10.16 -6.11 -5.40
N VAL A 143 9.21 -5.18 -5.37
CA VAL A 143 8.18 -5.01 -6.39
C VAL A 143 8.65 -3.93 -7.36
N PRO A 144 8.77 -4.24 -8.67
CA PRO A 144 9.22 -3.27 -9.67
C PRO A 144 8.23 -2.13 -9.89
#